data_AF-A0A072VZZ2-F1
#
_entry.id   AF-A0A072VZZ2-F1
#
_cell.length_a   1.000
_cell.length_b   1.000
_cell.length_c   1.000
_cell.angle_alpha   90.00
_cell.angle_beta   90.00
_cell.angle_gamma   90.00
#
_symmetry.space_group_name_H-M   'P 1'
#
loop_
_entity.id
_entity.type
_entity.pdbx_description
1 polymer ?
#
loop_
_entity_poly.entity_id
_entity_poly.type
_entity_poly.pdbx_seq_one_letter_code
_entity_poly.pdbx_strand_id
1 'polypeptide(L)'
;MTSTIPKTCNGLLCLFHFNQFCVSLWNPSINLKSKRSPAIVSRHDNIVRYLGFGYDQLNDNYKVVVGVSSLNDYTKTVTKIYTFGENSWKTLHNFPDNRCTYFGKSVSCTLNWILSKDGLCFNNEVILSFDLEKETHGEVMLPQHDCNSVFNHGMFVLSD
;
A
#
# COMPACT_ATOMS: atom_id res chain seq x y z
N MET A 1 21.38 -20.93 22.89
CA MET A 1 20.04 -20.36 22.65
C MET A 1 20.22 -18.93 22.21
N THR A 2 20.22 -18.67 20.91
CA THR A 2 20.18 -17.31 20.37
C THR A 2 18.74 -16.85 20.49
N SER A 3 18.45 -16.01 21.49
CA SER A 3 17.20 -15.28 21.53
C SER A 3 17.17 -14.36 20.31
N THR A 4 16.45 -14.79 19.27
CA THR A 4 16.09 -13.92 18.16
C THR A 4 15.25 -12.81 18.76
N ILE A 5 15.85 -11.63 18.92
CA ILE A 5 15.09 -10.41 19.21
C ILE A 5 14.04 -10.33 18.10
N PRO A 6 12.73 -10.30 18.42
CA PRO A 6 11.74 -10.09 17.39
C PRO A 6 12.09 -8.77 16.71
N LYS A 7 12.25 -8.76 15.38
CA LYS A 7 12.26 -7.53 14.57
C LYS A 7 10.86 -6.89 14.60
N THR A 8 10.27 -6.73 15.78
CA THR A 8 8.93 -6.20 15.95
C THR A 8 9.05 -4.72 16.23
N CYS A 9 8.23 -3.96 15.49
CA CYS A 9 7.99 -2.54 15.69
C CYS A 9 9.18 -1.66 15.36
N ASN A 10 9.47 -1.49 14.07
CA ASN A 10 10.39 -0.44 13.62
C ASN A 10 9.94 0.99 13.99
N GLY A 11 8.83 1.18 14.72
CA GLY A 11 8.40 2.45 15.35
C GLY A 11 8.15 3.59 14.36
N LEU A 12 8.24 3.30 13.07
CA LEU A 12 8.22 4.29 12.01
C LEU A 12 6.82 4.38 11.43
N LEU A 13 6.30 5.59 11.49
CA LEU A 13 5.06 5.99 10.85
C LEU A 13 5.38 6.56 9.48
N CYS A 14 4.65 6.13 8.46
CA CYS A 14 4.65 6.81 7.16
C CYS A 14 3.57 7.89 7.17
N LEU A 15 3.98 9.14 7.02
CA LEU A 15 3.09 10.29 6.95
C LEU A 15 2.86 10.67 5.50
N PHE A 16 1.59 10.72 5.08
CA PHE A 16 1.19 11.21 3.77
C PHE A 16 0.78 12.69 3.85
N HIS A 17 1.43 13.54 3.07
CA HIS A 17 1.17 14.98 3.03
C HIS A 17 0.25 15.31 1.86
N PHE A 18 -1.07 15.26 2.07
CA PHE A 18 -2.07 15.44 1.01
C PHE A 18 -1.90 16.73 0.20
N ASN A 19 -1.57 17.84 0.86
CA ASN A 19 -1.38 19.10 0.15
C ASN A 19 -0.19 19.04 -0.81
N GLN A 20 0.87 18.30 -0.49
CA GLN A 20 2.11 18.23 -1.28
C GLN A 20 2.21 16.96 -2.14
N PHE A 21 1.28 16.00 -1.98
CA PHE A 21 1.33 14.67 -2.59
C PHE A 21 2.71 14.01 -2.42
N CYS A 22 3.24 14.02 -1.20
CA CYS A 22 4.51 13.39 -0.88
C CYS A 22 4.45 12.67 0.48
N VAL A 23 5.46 11.88 0.78
CA VAL A 23 5.53 11.07 2.01
C VAL A 23 6.80 11.34 2.80
N SER A 24 6.75 11.06 4.10
CA SER A 24 7.92 11.09 4.99
C SER A 24 7.79 10.03 6.08
N LEU A 25 8.91 9.51 6.57
CA LEU A 25 8.95 8.69 7.76
C LEU A 25 9.04 9.56 9.02
N TRP A 26 8.41 9.09 10.09
CA TRP A 26 8.52 9.68 11.42
C TRP A 26 8.56 8.58 12.48
N ASN A 27 9.61 8.59 13.31
CA ASN A 27 9.64 7.84 14.56
C ASN A 27 9.31 8.81 15.70
N PRO A 28 8.11 8.73 16.31
CA PRO A 28 7.70 9.62 17.39
C PRO A 28 8.54 9.41 18.66
N SER A 29 8.96 8.18 18.96
CA SER A 29 9.66 7.82 20.20
C SER A 29 11.04 8.46 20.32
N ILE A 30 11.71 8.73 19.20
CA ILE A 30 13.01 9.40 19.15
C ILE A 30 12.95 10.75 18.42
N ASN A 31 11.74 11.21 18.08
CA ASN A 31 11.48 12.43 17.31
C ASN A 31 12.32 12.54 16.01
N LEU A 32 12.55 11.42 15.34
CA LEU A 32 13.34 11.38 14.11
C LEU A 32 12.41 11.44 12.90
N LYS A 33 12.67 12.37 11.97
CA LYS A 33 11.90 12.54 10.73
C LYS A 33 12.83 12.41 9.52
N SER A 34 12.40 11.68 8.50
CA SER A 34 13.11 11.65 7.22
C SER A 34 12.91 12.95 6.45
N LYS A 35 13.72 13.15 5.40
CA LYS A 35 13.35 14.07 4.32
C LYS A 35 12.05 13.60 3.66
N ARG A 36 11.30 14.56 3.10
CA ARG A 36 10.12 14.24 2.28
C ARG A 36 10.55 13.65 0.95
N SER A 37 9.75 12.73 0.43
CA SER A 37 9.87 12.29 -0.95
C SER A 37 9.63 13.47 -1.92
N PRO A 38 10.03 13.32 -3.19
CA PRO A 38 9.46 14.13 -4.27
C PRO A 38 7.93 14.02 -4.30
N ALA A 39 7.26 14.97 -4.95
CA ALA A 39 5.83 14.88 -5.19
C ALA A 39 5.52 13.71 -6.16
N ILE A 40 4.48 12.94 -5.85
CA ILE A 40 4.02 11.79 -6.65
C ILE A 40 3.46 12.26 -8.00
N VAL A 41 2.68 13.34 -7.97
CA VAL A 41 1.91 13.94 -9.07
C VAL A 41 1.71 15.45 -8.88
N SER A 42 1.25 16.14 -9.92
CA SER A 42 0.77 17.53 -9.82
C SER A 42 -0.52 17.61 -8.99
N ARG A 43 -0.63 18.64 -8.15
CA ARG A 43 -1.66 18.74 -7.10
C ARG A 43 -3.10 18.95 -7.61
N HIS A 44 -3.28 19.42 -8.84
CA HIS A 44 -4.54 20.04 -9.26
C HIS A 44 -5.48 19.07 -9.98
N ASP A 45 -4.93 17.99 -10.55
CA ASP A 45 -5.66 17.14 -11.49
C ASP A 45 -5.63 15.67 -11.10
N ASN A 46 -5.25 15.33 -9.86
CA ASN A 46 -5.03 13.96 -9.44
C ASN A 46 -5.62 13.65 -8.05
N ILE A 47 -6.04 12.41 -7.86
CA ILE A 47 -6.54 11.86 -6.61
C ILE A 47 -5.81 10.55 -6.26
N VAL A 48 -5.57 10.32 -4.97
CA VAL A 48 -5.07 9.04 -4.46
C VAL A 48 -6.23 8.06 -4.32
N ARG A 49 -6.10 6.87 -4.92
CA ARG A 49 -7.10 5.79 -4.85
C ARG A 49 -6.82 4.79 -3.75
N TYR A 50 -5.54 4.49 -3.55
CA TYR A 50 -5.08 3.61 -2.48
C TYR A 50 -3.64 3.92 -2.13
N LEU A 51 -3.25 3.53 -0.91
CA LEU A 51 -1.94 3.72 -0.32
C LEU A 51 -1.58 2.48 0.49
N GLY A 52 -0.34 2.01 0.38
CA GLY A 52 0.23 1.00 1.26
C GLY A 52 1.65 1.37 1.65
N PHE A 53 2.01 1.07 2.90
CA PHE A 53 3.34 1.30 3.46
C PHE A 53 3.83 0.03 4.11
N GLY A 54 5.05 -0.38 3.79
CA GLY A 54 5.65 -1.59 4.33
C GLY A 54 7.16 -1.57 4.25
N TYR A 55 7.76 -2.66 4.72
CA TYR A 55 9.20 -2.84 4.83
C TYR A 55 9.64 -4.01 3.97
N ASP A 56 10.57 -3.73 3.06
CA ASP A 56 11.28 -4.72 2.24
C ASP A 56 12.42 -5.28 3.10
N GLN A 57 12.23 -6.50 3.62
CA GLN A 57 13.18 -7.11 4.54
C GLN A 57 14.49 -7.50 3.85
N LEU A 58 14.42 -7.90 2.57
CA LEU A 58 15.58 -8.29 1.77
C LEU A 58 16.53 -7.11 1.55
N ASN A 59 15.97 -5.95 1.19
CA ASN A 59 16.77 -4.76 0.84
C ASN A 59 16.90 -3.73 1.98
N ASP A 60 16.44 -4.08 3.18
CA ASP A 60 16.45 -3.24 4.40
C ASP A 60 15.96 -1.81 4.15
N ASN A 61 14.84 -1.68 3.46
CA ASN A 61 14.29 -0.36 3.13
C ASN A 61 12.77 -0.30 3.28
N TYR A 62 12.28 0.92 3.43
CA TYR A 62 10.85 1.19 3.51
C TYR A 62 10.33 1.59 2.14
N LYS A 63 9.16 1.07 1.80
CA LYS A 63 8.50 1.36 0.53
C LYS A 63 7.08 1.83 0.74
N VAL A 64 6.64 2.70 -0.16
CA VAL A 64 5.26 3.18 -0.25
C VAL A 64 4.73 2.91 -1.64
N VAL A 65 3.58 2.25 -1.73
CA VAL A 65 2.84 2.04 -2.98
C VAL A 65 1.60 2.94 -2.99
N VAL A 66 1.40 3.67 -4.07
CA VAL A 66 0.28 4.61 -4.24
C VAL A 66 -0.38 4.39 -5.59
N GLY A 67 -1.69 4.24 -5.61
CA GLY A 67 -2.50 4.37 -6.82
C GLY A 67 -2.99 5.79 -7.00
N VAL A 68 -2.73 6.40 -8.15
CA VAL A 68 -3.20 7.75 -8.49
C VAL A 68 -4.05 7.72 -9.77
N SER A 69 -5.16 8.45 -9.78
CA SER A 69 -5.96 8.69 -10.99
C SER A 69 -6.05 10.16 -11.29
N SER A 70 -6.28 10.49 -12.56
CA SER A 70 -6.64 11.85 -12.92
C SER A 70 -8.07 12.17 -12.45
N LEU A 71 -8.31 13.41 -12.01
CA LEU A 71 -9.66 13.92 -11.75
C LEU A 71 -10.49 14.06 -13.05
N ASN A 72 -9.83 14.06 -14.21
CA ASN A 72 -10.49 14.11 -15.52
C ASN A 72 -10.79 12.71 -16.08
N ASP A 73 -10.11 11.67 -15.57
CA ASP A 73 -10.31 10.28 -15.98
C ASP A 73 -10.15 9.36 -14.77
N TYR A 74 -11.29 9.02 -14.17
CA TYR A 74 -11.36 8.10 -13.03
C TYR A 74 -11.27 6.62 -13.42
N THR A 75 -11.23 6.31 -14.72
CA THR A 75 -11.19 4.93 -15.20
C THR A 75 -9.78 4.36 -15.20
N LYS A 76 -8.77 5.23 -15.12
CA LYS A 76 -7.36 4.85 -15.12
C LYS A 76 -6.67 5.13 -13.80
N THR A 77 -6.00 4.11 -13.27
CA THR A 77 -5.14 4.23 -12.10
C THR A 77 -3.70 3.91 -12.47
N VAL A 78 -2.80 4.85 -12.20
CA VAL A 78 -1.35 4.63 -12.31
C VAL A 78 -0.81 4.28 -10.93
N THR A 79 -0.20 3.11 -10.81
CA THR A 79 0.45 2.69 -9.58
C THR A 79 1.90 3.15 -9.58
N LYS A 80 2.31 3.76 -8.47
CA LYS A 80 3.69 4.19 -8.24
C LYS A 80 4.21 3.62 -6.93
N ILE A 81 5.50 3.32 -6.90
CA ILE A 81 6.24 2.92 -5.72
C ILE A 81 7.35 3.93 -5.43
N TYR A 82 7.58 4.18 -4.15
CA TYR A 82 8.71 4.96 -3.67
C TYR A 82 9.47 4.18 -2.62
N THR A 83 10.77 4.06 -2.82
CA THR A 83 11.70 3.53 -1.82
C THR A 83 12.33 4.70 -1.08
N PHE A 84 12.24 4.71 0.25
CA PHE A 84 12.83 5.77 1.05
C PHE A 84 14.35 5.82 0.87
N GLY A 85 14.86 7.02 0.56
CA GLY A 85 16.26 7.23 0.21
C GLY A 85 16.47 7.51 -1.28
N GLU A 86 15.51 7.18 -2.13
CA GLU A 86 15.56 7.50 -3.56
C GLU A 86 15.08 8.91 -3.88
N ASN A 87 15.41 9.36 -5.09
CA ASN A 87 15.15 10.71 -5.58
C ASN A 87 13.90 10.83 -6.46
N SER A 88 13.19 9.73 -6.76
CA SER A 88 12.02 9.73 -7.62
C SER A 88 11.06 8.58 -7.28
N TRP A 89 9.82 8.71 -7.76
CA TRP A 89 8.82 7.63 -7.73
C TRP A 89 8.98 6.76 -8.98
N LYS A 90 8.96 5.44 -8.82
CA LYS A 90 8.93 4.49 -9.94
C LYS A 90 7.49 4.12 -10.28
N THR A 91 7.15 4.11 -11.56
CA THR A 91 5.84 3.60 -12.02
C THR A 91 5.89 2.07 -12.08
N LEU A 92 4.89 1.42 -11.49
CA LEU A 92 4.70 -0.03 -11.60
C LEU A 92 3.80 -0.32 -12.80
N HIS A 93 4.37 -0.98 -13.81
CA HIS A 93 3.61 -1.42 -14.97
C HIS A 93 2.84 -2.71 -14.63
N ASN A 94 1.68 -2.89 -15.26
CA ASN A 94 0.80 -4.08 -15.12
C ASN A 94 0.13 -4.27 -13.75
N PHE A 95 0.15 -3.28 -12.86
CA PHE A 95 -0.62 -3.38 -11.62
C PHE A 95 -2.13 -3.27 -11.91
N PRO A 96 -3.01 -4.05 -11.23
CA PRO A 96 -4.44 -4.06 -11.55
C PRO A 96 -5.11 -2.70 -11.36
N ASP A 97 -5.88 -2.28 -12.37
CA ASP A 97 -6.62 -1.01 -12.37
C ASP A 97 -8.02 -1.18 -11.77
N ASN A 98 -8.05 -1.48 -10.48
CA ASN A 98 -9.26 -1.97 -9.83
C ASN A 98 -9.55 -1.18 -8.55
N ARG A 99 -10.84 -1.17 -8.16
CA ARG A 99 -11.27 -0.57 -6.90
C ARG A 99 -10.86 -1.50 -5.76
N CYS A 100 -9.85 -1.10 -5.01
CA CYS A 100 -9.44 -1.77 -3.81
C CYS A 100 -9.72 -0.92 -2.56
N THR A 101 -9.63 -1.53 -1.39
CA THR A 101 -9.64 -0.82 -0.11
C THR A 101 -8.59 0.30 -0.10
N TYR A 102 -8.89 1.44 0.51
CA TYR A 102 -7.99 2.60 0.44
C TYR A 102 -6.62 2.34 1.09
N PHE A 103 -6.58 1.69 2.26
CA PHE A 103 -5.35 1.41 2.98
C PHE A 103 -4.93 -0.04 2.85
N GLY A 104 -3.74 -0.25 2.26
CA GLY A 104 -3.08 -1.55 2.20
C GLY A 104 -2.52 -1.94 3.56
N LYS A 105 -2.60 -3.22 3.88
CA LYS A 105 -2.08 -3.77 5.12
C LYS A 105 -0.77 -4.51 4.86
N SER A 106 0.25 -4.15 5.61
CA SER A 106 1.56 -4.81 5.55
C SER A 106 1.53 -6.06 6.43
N VAL A 107 1.90 -7.20 5.86
CA VAL A 107 2.17 -8.45 6.59
C VAL A 107 3.49 -9.01 6.06
N SER A 108 4.47 -9.16 6.95
CA SER A 108 5.85 -9.53 6.58
C SER A 108 6.41 -8.59 5.50
N CYS A 109 6.56 -9.06 4.26
CA CYS A 109 7.10 -8.31 3.12
C CYS A 109 6.05 -7.99 2.05
N THR A 110 4.76 -8.18 2.34
CA THR A 110 3.68 -7.93 1.37
C THR A 110 2.75 -6.82 1.82
N LEU A 111 2.27 -6.05 0.84
CA LEU A 111 1.15 -5.13 1.00
C LEU A 111 -0.10 -5.76 0.42
N ASN A 112 -1.18 -5.73 1.19
CA ASN A 112 -2.41 -6.47 0.88
C ASN A 112 -3.60 -5.51 0.88
N TRP A 113 -4.40 -5.56 -0.18
CA TRP A 113 -5.65 -4.82 -0.32
C TRP A 113 -6.78 -5.78 -0.68
N ILE A 114 -8.02 -5.47 -0.28
CA ILE A 114 -9.19 -6.20 -0.79
C ILE A 114 -9.60 -5.55 -2.10
N LEU A 115 -9.78 -6.38 -3.13
CA LEU A 115 -10.03 -6.01 -4.51
C LEU A 115 -11.42 -6.52 -4.92
N SER A 116 -12.30 -5.63 -5.39
CA SER A 116 -13.57 -6.05 -6.01
C SER A 116 -13.41 -6.18 -7.52
N LYS A 117 -13.58 -7.39 -8.07
CA LYS A 117 -13.40 -7.64 -9.51
C LYS A 117 -14.54 -7.10 -10.38
N ASP A 118 -15.77 -7.17 -9.89
CA ASP A 118 -16.95 -6.84 -10.69
C ASP A 118 -17.43 -5.39 -10.48
N GLY A 119 -16.78 -4.62 -9.60
CA GLY A 119 -17.00 -3.18 -9.38
C GLY A 119 -18.39 -2.78 -8.88
N LEU A 120 -19.34 -3.72 -8.84
CA LEU A 120 -20.76 -3.53 -8.50
C LEU A 120 -21.25 -4.57 -7.48
N CYS A 121 -20.63 -5.76 -7.44
CA CYS A 121 -21.01 -6.85 -6.56
C CYS A 121 -19.83 -7.30 -5.70
N PHE A 122 -20.05 -7.40 -4.39
CA PHE A 122 -19.06 -7.80 -3.39
C PHE A 122 -18.89 -9.32 -3.27
N ASN A 123 -19.45 -10.07 -4.22
CA ASN A 123 -19.43 -11.54 -4.21
C ASN A 123 -18.16 -12.12 -4.84
N ASN A 124 -17.30 -11.27 -5.41
CA ASN A 124 -16.09 -11.65 -6.13
C ASN A 124 -14.91 -10.78 -5.68
N GLU A 125 -14.64 -10.84 -4.38
CA GLU A 125 -13.51 -10.17 -3.75
C GLU A 125 -12.28 -11.09 -3.67
N VAL A 126 -11.11 -10.52 -3.94
CA VAL A 126 -9.82 -11.19 -3.76
C VAL A 126 -8.89 -10.29 -2.96
N ILE A 127 -7.86 -10.86 -2.35
CA ILE A 127 -6.76 -10.09 -1.80
C ILE A 127 -5.76 -9.85 -2.93
N LEU A 128 -5.56 -8.58 -3.29
CA LEU A 128 -4.43 -8.16 -4.08
C LEU A 128 -3.22 -8.05 -3.16
N SER A 129 -2.23 -8.92 -3.37
CA SER A 129 -0.99 -8.95 -2.60
C SER A 129 0.17 -8.46 -3.46
N PHE A 130 0.95 -7.51 -2.95
CA PHE A 130 2.12 -6.97 -3.60
C PHE A 130 3.37 -7.31 -2.76
N ASP A 131 4.28 -8.07 -3.35
CA ASP A 131 5.57 -8.44 -2.79
C ASP A 131 6.53 -7.24 -2.92
N LEU A 132 6.94 -6.67 -1.78
CA LEU A 132 7.80 -5.49 -1.75
C LEU A 132 9.22 -5.78 -2.21
N GLU A 133 9.71 -7.01 -2.05
CA GLU A 133 11.09 -7.39 -2.38
C GLU A 133 11.23 -7.60 -3.88
N LYS A 134 10.27 -8.32 -4.47
CA LYS A 134 10.24 -8.64 -5.91
C LYS A 134 9.57 -7.55 -6.74
N GLU A 135 8.80 -6.68 -6.07
CA GLU A 135 7.96 -5.66 -6.69
C GLU A 135 6.97 -6.23 -7.71
N THR A 136 6.42 -7.40 -7.39
CA THR A 136 5.41 -8.12 -8.17
C THR A 136 4.11 -8.20 -7.40
N HIS A 137 2.99 -8.33 -8.09
CA HIS A 137 1.69 -8.57 -7.45
C HIS A 137 1.14 -9.95 -7.83
N GLY A 138 0.24 -10.45 -6.99
CA GLY A 138 -0.58 -11.62 -7.23
C GLY A 138 -1.91 -11.49 -6.51
N GLU A 139 -2.83 -12.39 -6.84
CA GLU A 139 -4.14 -12.45 -6.19
C GLU A 139 -4.22 -13.68 -5.28
N VAL A 140 -4.82 -13.50 -4.10
CA VAL A 140 -5.11 -14.57 -3.15
C VAL A 140 -6.63 -14.61 -2.95
N MET A 141 -7.22 -15.79 -3.09
CA MET A 141 -8.65 -15.98 -2.85
C MET A 141 -8.97 -15.75 -1.39
N LEU A 142 -10.06 -15.03 -1.12
CA LEU A 142 -10.63 -15.00 0.22
C LEU A 142 -11.17 -16.40 0.59
N PRO A 143 -11.15 -16.79 1.87
CA PRO A 143 -11.82 -18.00 2.33
C PRO A 143 -13.29 -17.98 1.87
N GLN A 144 -13.77 -19.11 1.34
CA GLN A 144 -15.16 -19.23 0.91
C GLN A 144 -16.09 -19.05 2.11
N HIS A 145 -17.09 -18.19 1.96
CA HIS A 145 -18.18 -18.04 2.92
C HIS A 145 -19.43 -18.72 2.38
N ASP A 146 -20.19 -19.35 3.29
CA ASP A 146 -21.52 -19.83 2.99
C ASP A 146 -22.43 -18.66 2.59
N CYS A 147 -23.20 -18.89 1.54
CA CYS A 147 -23.87 -17.91 0.68
C CYS A 147 -24.84 -16.95 1.42
N ASN A 148 -24.99 -15.73 0.85
CA ASN A 148 -26.14 -14.79 0.94
C ASN A 148 -26.01 -13.44 1.69
N SER A 149 -24.81 -12.89 1.92
CA SER A 149 -24.72 -11.49 2.34
C SER A 149 -23.59 -10.71 1.69
N VAL A 150 -23.94 -9.48 1.28
CA VAL A 150 -23.02 -8.46 0.80
C VAL A 150 -22.14 -8.02 1.96
N PHE A 151 -20.91 -8.50 2.03
CA PHE A 151 -19.96 -8.10 3.07
C PHE A 151 -18.98 -7.08 2.51
N ASN A 152 -18.83 -5.96 3.22
CA ASN A 152 -17.63 -5.12 3.10
C ASN A 152 -16.59 -5.75 4.03
N HIS A 153 -15.68 -6.56 3.50
CA HIS A 153 -14.61 -7.11 4.33
C HIS A 153 -13.67 -5.98 4.79
N GLY A 154 -13.42 -5.92 6.09
CA GLY A 154 -12.36 -5.08 6.65
C GLY A 154 -11.10 -5.92 6.84
N MET A 155 -9.95 -5.45 6.34
CA MET A 155 -8.67 -6.09 6.61
C MET A 155 -8.00 -5.43 7.81
N PHE A 156 -7.68 -6.24 8.83
CA PHE A 156 -6.93 -5.81 10.00
C PHE A 156 -5.76 -6.77 10.19
N VAL A 157 -4.61 -6.23 10.63
CA VAL A 157 -3.43 -7.02 10.95
C VAL A 157 -3.21 -6.89 12.44
N LEU A 158 -3.16 -8.02 13.12
CA LEU A 158 -2.75 -8.09 14.51
C LEU A 158 -1.23 -7.93 14.54
N SER A 159 -0.76 -6.97 15.34
CA SER A 159 0.65 -6.87 15.71
C SER A 159 0.86 -7.70 16.97
N ASP A 160 1.77 -8.67 16.89
CA ASP A 160 2.20 -9.49 18.04
C ASP A 160 2.93 -8.67 19.12
#